data_AF-K1ZPG6-F1
#
_entry.id   AF-K1ZPG6-F1
#
_cell.length_a   1.000
_cell.length_b   1.000
_cell.length_c   1.000
_cell.angle_alpha   90.00
_cell.angle_beta   90.00
_cell.angle_gamma   90.00
#
_symmetry.space_group_name_H-M   'P 1'
#
loop_
_entity.id
_entity.type
_entity.pdbx_description
1 polymer ?
#
loop_
_entity_poly.entity_id
_entity_poly.type
_entity_poly.pdbx_seq_one_letter_code
_entity_poly.pdbx_strand_id
1 'polypeptide(L)'
;MRFSIDKKNPKGKRITELQIRAADHQWVNVDNHKLYKIVIPSFLANGGDYNDTLKNAKNKLDTGFIDAEILIDYVKGMKVIKESDEVRIKIIKK
;
A
#
# COMPACT_ATOMS: atom_id res chain seq x y z
N MET A 1 0.80 -0.12 -5.67
CA MET A 1 1.93 -0.91 -5.13
C MET A 1 1.63 -2.38 -5.35
N ARG A 2 2.64 -3.18 -5.72
CA ARG A 2 2.56 -4.64 -5.79
C ARG A 2 3.83 -5.27 -5.22
N PHE A 3 3.73 -6.48 -4.66
CA PHE A 3 4.88 -7.17 -4.10
C PHE A 3 4.74 -8.70 -4.09
N SER A 4 5.90 -9.36 -4.05
CA SER A 4 6.02 -10.81 -3.95
C SER A 4 6.52 -11.22 -2.56
N ILE A 5 5.93 -12.28 -2.00
CA ILE A 5 6.25 -12.83 -0.68
C ILE A 5 6.77 -14.26 -0.83
N ASP A 6 7.96 -14.53 -0.30
CA ASP A 6 8.45 -15.88 -0.02
C ASP A 6 8.38 -16.18 1.49
N LYS A 7 7.54 -17.14 1.88
CA LYS A 7 7.35 -17.52 3.29
C LYS A 7 8.49 -18.37 3.84
N LYS A 8 9.32 -18.98 2.99
CA LYS A 8 10.49 -19.78 3.41
C LYS A 8 11.63 -18.89 3.92
N ASN A 9 11.69 -17.63 3.47
CA ASN A 9 12.67 -16.68 3.97
C ASN A 9 12.42 -16.32 5.45
N PRO A 10 13.48 -16.00 6.21
CA PRO A 10 13.36 -15.55 7.60
C PRO A 10 12.41 -14.36 7.77
N LYS A 11 11.81 -14.22 8.96
CA LYS A 11 11.04 -13.02 9.32
C LYS A 11 11.89 -11.77 9.04
N GLY A 12 11.30 -10.74 8.44
CA GLY A 12 12.00 -9.54 7.98
C GLY A 12 12.64 -9.62 6.60
N LYS A 13 12.71 -10.80 5.96
CA LYS A 13 13.30 -11.01 4.61
C LYS A 13 12.36 -11.66 3.60
N ARG A 14 11.05 -11.58 3.85
CA ARG A 14 10.02 -12.28 3.06
C ARG A 14 9.61 -11.57 1.77
N ILE A 15 9.83 -10.26 1.68
CA ILE A 15 9.54 -9.51 0.46
C ILE A 15 10.69 -9.73 -0.54
N THR A 16 10.38 -10.31 -1.70
CA THR A 16 11.38 -10.61 -2.74
C THR A 16 11.32 -9.66 -3.93
N GLU A 17 10.22 -8.95 -4.09
CA GLU A 17 10.03 -7.90 -5.10
C GLU A 17 9.03 -6.88 -4.55
N LEU A 18 9.32 -5.58 -4.74
CA LEU A 18 8.43 -4.48 -4.37
C LEU A 18 8.43 -3.44 -5.48
N GLN A 19 7.25 -3.17 -6.03
CA GLN A 19 7.06 -2.26 -7.14
C GLN A 19 5.92 -1.27 -6.87
N ILE A 20 6.08 -0.07 -7.41
CA ILE A 20 5.05 0.97 -7.41
C ILE A 20 4.67 1.30 -8.85
N ARG A 21 3.48 1.88 -9.00
CA ARG A 21 3.01 2.35 -10.30
C ARG A 21 3.48 3.78 -10.49
N ALA A 22 4.28 4.02 -11.52
CA ALA A 22 4.75 5.35 -11.89
C ALA A 22 3.62 6.17 -12.55
N ALA A 23 3.88 7.46 -12.77
CA ALA A 23 2.90 8.39 -13.35
C ALA A 23 2.49 8.00 -14.79
N ASP A 24 3.39 7.35 -15.52
CA ASP A 24 3.15 6.77 -16.85
C ASP A 24 2.44 5.40 -16.81
N HIS A 25 1.91 5.03 -15.64
CA HIS A 25 1.24 3.77 -15.35
C HIS A 25 2.11 2.50 -15.41
N GLN A 26 3.43 2.62 -15.59
CA GLN A 26 4.35 1.48 -15.58
C GLN A 26 4.69 1.02 -14.16
N TRP A 27 5.02 -0.26 -14.02
CA TRP A 27 5.52 -0.82 -12.76
C TRP A 27 7.03 -0.66 -12.69
N VAL A 28 7.49 0.03 -11.65
CA VAL A 28 8.92 0.25 -11.40
C VAL A 28 9.29 -0.23 -10.01
N ASN A 29 10.52 -0.72 -9.85
CA ASN A 29 11.02 -1.14 -8.55
C ASN A 29 11.09 0.06 -7.60
N VAL A 30 10.79 -0.20 -6.33
CA VAL A 30 11.01 0.80 -5.27
C VAL A 30 12.51 1.07 -5.14
N ASP A 31 12.83 2.35 -4.99
CA ASP A 31 14.17 2.87 -4.78
C ASP A 31 14.29 3.29 -3.31
N ASN A 32 15.23 2.68 -2.59
CA ASN A 32 15.43 2.92 -1.16
C ASN A 32 15.89 4.35 -0.84
N HIS A 33 16.35 5.11 -1.85
CA HIS A 33 16.81 6.49 -1.69
C HIS A 33 15.75 7.53 -2.06
N LYS A 34 14.55 7.10 -2.46
CA LYS A 34 13.43 7.99 -2.80
C LYS A 34 12.42 8.11 -1.67
N LEU A 35 11.83 9.30 -1.56
CA LEU A 35 10.68 9.55 -0.69
C LEU A 35 9.38 9.24 -1.44
N TYR A 36 8.51 8.47 -0.78
CA TYR A 36 7.20 8.11 -1.29
C TYR A 36 6.12 8.70 -0.41
N LYS A 37 5.09 9.26 -1.05
CA LYS A 37 3.85 9.62 -0.37
C LYS A 37 2.89 8.44 -0.46
N ILE A 38 2.38 7.99 0.68
CA ILE A 38 1.40 6.92 0.78
C ILE A 38 0.16 7.42 1.52
N VAL A 39 -0.99 6.84 1.21
CA VAL A 39 -2.26 7.07 1.91
C VAL A 39 -2.59 5.80 2.68
N ILE A 40 -2.81 5.93 3.98
CA ILE A 40 -3.10 4.83 4.90
C ILE A 40 -4.15 5.29 5.93
N PRO A 41 -4.94 4.37 6.51
CA PRO A 41 -5.82 4.69 7.63
C PRO A 41 -5.06 5.23 8.85
N SER A 42 -5.70 6.13 9.61
CA SER A 42 -5.14 6.74 10.82
C SER A 42 -4.75 5.70 11.87
N PHE A 43 -5.49 4.59 11.98
CA PHE A 43 -5.15 3.45 12.84
C PHE A 43 -3.73 2.92 12.60
N LEU A 44 -3.36 2.68 11.33
CA LEU A 44 -2.02 2.20 10.97
C LEU A 44 -0.97 3.29 11.11
N ALA A 45 -1.30 4.54 10.75
CA ALA A 45 -0.41 5.69 10.89
C ALA A 45 -0.01 5.98 12.35
N ASN A 46 -0.85 5.55 13.30
CA ASN A 46 -0.62 5.67 14.74
C ASN A 46 -0.01 4.41 15.37
N GLY A 47 0.35 3.40 14.57
CA GLY A 47 1.03 2.19 15.03
C GLY A 47 0.12 1.00 15.36
N GLY A 48 -1.16 1.05 14.98
CA GLY A 48 -2.04 -0.12 15.02
C GLY A 48 -1.43 -1.32 14.28
N ASP A 49 -1.76 -2.53 14.71
CA ASP A 49 -1.23 -3.79 14.15
C ASP A 49 0.31 -3.85 14.03
N TYR A 50 1.02 -3.34 15.05
CA TYR A 50 2.49 -3.36 15.14
C TYR A 50 3.20 -2.54 14.05
N ASN A 51 2.57 -1.49 13.52
CA ASN A 51 3.15 -0.63 12.48
C ASN A 51 4.03 0.49 13.05
N ASP A 52 5.02 0.14 13.87
CA ASP A 52 5.92 1.13 14.51
C ASP A 52 6.71 1.98 13.48
N THR A 53 7.06 1.41 12.33
CA THR A 53 7.69 2.15 11.22
C THR A 53 6.83 3.32 10.76
N LEU A 54 5.51 3.11 10.66
CA LEU A 54 4.56 4.16 10.24
C LEU A 54 4.34 5.17 11.38
N LYS A 55 4.20 4.68 12.62
CA LYS A 55 4.08 5.55 13.81
C LYS A 55 5.23 6.54 13.92
N ASN A 56 6.45 6.08 13.67
CA ASN A 56 7.69 6.84 13.79
C ASN A 56 8.06 7.65 12.55
N ALA A 57 7.22 7.65 11.49
CA ALA A 57 7.45 8.49 10.32
C ALA A 57 7.37 9.99 10.69
N LYS A 58 8.32 10.79 10.19
CA LYS A 58 8.45 12.22 10.53
C LYS A 58 7.46 13.11 9.77
N ASN A 59 7.13 12.76 8.52
CA ASN A 59 6.31 13.57 7.63
C ASN A 59 4.91 12.96 7.50
N LYS A 60 4.05 13.22 8.50
CA LYS A 60 2.66 12.75 8.52
C LYS A 60 1.71 13.93 8.35
N LEU A 61 0.67 13.72 7.57
CA LEU A 61 -0.45 14.66 7.41
C LEU A 61 -1.74 13.88 7.68
N ASP A 62 -2.46 14.26 8.74
CA ASP A 62 -3.84 13.83 8.89
C ASP A 62 -4.70 14.65 7.94
N THR A 63 -5.34 13.96 7.00
CA THR A 63 -6.18 14.60 6.00
C THR A 63 -7.58 14.94 6.54
N GLY A 64 -7.98 14.38 7.68
CA GLY A 64 -9.31 14.56 8.27
C GLY A 64 -10.44 13.82 7.53
N PHE A 65 -10.15 13.13 6.43
CA PHE A 65 -11.16 12.39 5.69
C PHE A 65 -11.63 11.15 6.44
N ILE A 66 -12.94 10.96 6.48
CA ILE A 66 -13.59 9.76 7.03
C ILE A 66 -13.55 8.66 5.96
N ASP A 67 -13.11 7.47 6.34
CA ASP A 67 -12.95 6.33 5.43
C ASP A 67 -14.26 5.91 4.75
N ALA A 68 -15.35 5.86 5.51
CA ALA A 68 -16.68 5.57 5.01
C ALA A 68 -17.16 6.63 4.00
N GLU A 69 -16.88 7.91 4.24
CA GLU A 69 -17.27 8.99 3.33
C GLU A 69 -16.48 8.92 2.03
N ILE A 70 -15.16 8.69 2.07
CA ILE A 70 -14.35 8.50 0.87
C ILE A 70 -14.85 7.32 0.05
N LEU A 71 -15.21 6.20 0.70
CA LEU A 71 -15.74 5.05 0.00
C LEU A 71 -17.10 5.35 -0.64
N ILE A 72 -18.00 6.03 0.07
CA ILE A 72 -19.29 6.46 -0.47
C ILE A 72 -19.10 7.36 -1.70
N ASP A 73 -18.20 8.35 -1.63
CA ASP A 73 -17.91 9.26 -2.73
C ASP A 73 -17.32 8.53 -3.93
N TYR A 74 -16.39 7.59 -3.69
CA TYR A 74 -15.85 6.73 -4.74
C TYR A 74 -16.93 5.91 -5.44
N VAL A 75 -17.82 5.26 -4.67
CA VAL A 75 -18.93 4.45 -5.20
C VAL A 75 -19.91 5.33 -5.97
N LYS A 76 -20.27 6.51 -5.47
CA LYS A 76 -21.17 7.45 -6.16
C LYS A 76 -20.57 7.96 -7.48
N GLY A 77 -19.26 8.22 -7.50
CA GLY A 77 -18.54 8.63 -8.71
C GLY A 77 -18.45 7.52 -9.75
N MET A 78 -18.45 6.26 -9.31
CA MET A 78 -18.42 5.10 -10.20
C MET A 78 -19.81 4.53 -10.46
N LYS A 79 -20.37 4.78 -11.66
CA LYS A 79 -21.69 4.23 -12.06
C LYS A 79 -21.78 2.69 -11.94
N VAL A 80 -20.68 2.00 -12.23
CA VAL A 80 -20.53 0.55 -12.10
C VAL A 80 -19.13 0.25 -11.58
N ILE A 81 -19.04 -0.54 -10.51
CA ILE A 81 -17.77 -1.02 -9.97
C ILE A 81 -17.40 -2.32 -10.69
N LYS A 82 -16.25 -2.31 -11.37
CA LYS A 82 -15.69 -3.51 -11.99
C LYS A 82 -14.52 -3.99 -11.14
N GLU A 83 -14.51 -5.29 -10.87
CA GLU A 83 -13.34 -5.93 -10.27
C GLU A 83 -12.17 -5.92 -11.27
N SER A 84 -10.96 -5.80 -10.74
CA SER A 84 -9.72 -5.80 -11.51
C SER A 84 -9.06 -7.18 -11.38
N ASP A 85 -8.56 -7.73 -12.49
CA ASP A 85 -7.74 -8.95 -12.52
C ASP A 85 -6.27 -8.70 -12.14
N GLU A 86 -5.88 -7.44 -11.91
CA GLU A 86 -4.55 -7.04 -11.46
C GLU A 86 -4.14 -7.68 -10.11
N VAL A 87 -3.13 -8.55 -10.15
CA VAL A 87 -2.55 -9.16 -8.95
C VAL A 87 -1.55 -8.22 -8.28
N ARG A 88 -1.88 -7.76 -7.06
CA ARG A 88 -1.00 -6.87 -6.26
C ARG A 88 -0.16 -7.58 -5.21
N ILE A 89 -0.58 -8.74 -4.73
CA ILE A 89 0.16 -9.53 -3.74
C ILE A 89 0.34 -10.94 -4.28
N LYS A 90 1.58 -11.33 -4.52
CA LYS A 90 1.92 -12.68 -4.99
C LYS A 90 2.59 -13.46 -3.86
N ILE A 91 2.02 -14.61 -3.50
CA ILE A 91 2.68 -15.56 -2.60
C ILE A 91 3.39 -16.60 -3.45
N ILE A 92 4.71 -16.70 -3.33
CA ILE A 92 5.50 -17.68 -4.06
C ILE A 92 5.21 -19.06 -3.44
N LYS A 93 4.55 -19.91 -4.21
CA LYS A 93 4.37 -21.34 -3.90
C LYS A 93 5.45 -22.10 -4.65
N LYS A 94 6.33 -22.77 -3.91
CA LYS A 94 7.24 -23.80 -4.42
C LYS A 94 7.00 -25.05 -3.61
#